data_AF-A0A916LK58-F1
#
_entry.id   AF-A0A916LK58-F1
#
_cell.length_a   1.000
_cell.length_b   1.000
_cell.length_c   1.000
_cell.angle_alpha   90.00
_cell.angle_beta   90.00
_cell.angle_gamma   90.00
#
_symmetry.space_group_name_H-M   'P 1'
#
loop_
_entity.id
_entity.type
_entity.pdbx_description
1 polymer ?
#
loop_
_entity_poly.entity_id
_entity_poly.type
_entity_poly.pdbx_seq_one_letter_code
_entity_poly.pdbx_strand_id
1 'polypeptide(L)'
;MNKHELTEKIKRKGIELGFSKIGIAKVEKLEHEGIKLSEWLAKGYHADMKWMEKNFDKRTNPQNILPEAKSIIVVALNYFQKISPAKIDQGKISIYALGQDYHIVLKSKLEKLLNFIRELVPDVKAKIYTDTGPVMEKAWATRAGLGWIGKHTNLITKEFGSWLFLGEIICDIELEYDEPMADLCGKCTRCINACPTNAIVEPYVLDSTKCISYWTIEYKGKSFPEDISKKFGNLIFGCDICQDVCPWNLKFQKETDVLEFKAFDYNINPDLLNLSKLSEDEFKFLYKLSPLKRAKFLGFMRNVKNAIKNLVWQKLLNFDFKCAIFDLDGVVADTFKFHHQSWGEMCARFGHNLSDEEFKKIVFGRRGKESAKILFDGKITEEEAENIGVEVDRIFREIAVGKLRAVDGVIEFILTLKENGIKTGLATSAPDENVKLIFDELNLHGLFDIVVTSKDVKHGKPAPDIFILASEKLGCKPRECIVFEDSIAGLISAKNADMFAIGVETTLDKNELINYADISIKNFSEILENLKLNKKVKDATS
;
A
#
# COMPACT_ATOMS: atom_id res chain seq x y z
N MET A 1 9.21 -54.79 -2.27
CA MET A 1 7.98 -53.98 -2.31
C MET A 1 7.68 -53.66 -3.77
N ASN A 2 6.44 -53.88 -4.23
CA ASN A 2 6.07 -53.58 -5.61
C ASN A 2 5.71 -52.08 -5.79
N LYS A 3 5.53 -51.64 -7.04
CA LYS A 3 5.27 -50.23 -7.40
C LYS A 3 3.98 -49.67 -6.76
N HIS A 4 2.91 -50.47 -6.75
CA HIS A 4 1.63 -50.11 -6.14
C HIS A 4 1.76 -49.91 -4.63
N GLU A 5 2.34 -50.88 -3.93
CA GLU A 5 2.52 -50.85 -2.48
C GLU A 5 3.40 -49.67 -2.03
N LEU A 6 4.47 -49.37 -2.78
CA LEU A 6 5.32 -48.20 -2.51
C LEU A 6 4.53 -46.90 -2.69
N THR A 7 3.76 -46.78 -3.77
CA THR A 7 2.95 -45.59 -4.08
C THR A 7 1.93 -45.32 -2.98
N GLU A 8 1.18 -46.34 -2.57
CA GLU A 8 0.17 -46.22 -1.51
C GLU A 8 0.78 -45.86 -0.15
N LYS A 9 1.95 -46.43 0.20
CA LYS A 9 2.66 -46.03 1.43
C LYS A 9 3.10 -44.58 1.41
N ILE A 10 3.62 -44.09 0.28
CA ILE A 10 4.04 -42.68 0.13
C ILE A 10 2.82 -41.75 0.25
N LYS A 11 1.73 -42.03 -0.47
CA LYS A 11 0.51 -41.24 -0.42
C LYS A 11 -0.07 -41.19 0.99
N ARG A 12 -0.21 -42.35 1.64
CA ARG A 12 -0.68 -42.43 3.02
C ARG A 12 0.22 -41.64 3.97
N LYS A 13 1.54 -41.77 3.84
CA LYS A 13 2.47 -41.00 4.66
C LYS A 13 2.34 -39.49 4.44
N GLY A 14 2.11 -39.06 3.21
CA GLY A 14 1.85 -37.66 2.90
C GLY A 14 0.66 -37.12 3.70
N ILE A 15 -0.46 -37.86 3.69
CA ILE A 15 -1.65 -37.48 4.47
C ILE A 15 -1.37 -37.50 5.99
N GLU A 16 -0.67 -38.52 6.50
CA GLU A 16 -0.27 -38.60 7.91
C GLU A 16 0.63 -37.43 8.36
N LEU A 17 1.47 -36.91 7.46
CA LEU A 17 2.29 -35.71 7.69
C LEU A 17 1.48 -34.40 7.62
N GLY A 18 0.19 -34.50 7.33
CA GLY A 18 -0.76 -33.39 7.30
C GLY A 18 -0.79 -32.64 5.97
N PHE A 19 -0.40 -33.27 4.84
CA PHE A 19 -0.68 -32.70 3.52
C PHE A 19 -2.17 -32.81 3.21
N SER A 20 -2.78 -31.73 2.72
CA SER A 20 -4.20 -31.70 2.38
C SER A 20 -4.50 -32.52 1.13
N LYS A 21 -3.56 -32.56 0.18
CA LYS A 21 -3.58 -33.47 -0.97
C LYS A 21 -2.17 -33.92 -1.33
N ILE A 22 -2.08 -35.09 -1.94
CA ILE A 22 -0.87 -35.65 -2.53
C ILE A 22 -1.27 -36.37 -3.82
N GLY A 23 -0.46 -36.22 -4.85
CA GLY A 23 -0.62 -36.89 -6.13
C GLY A 23 0.73 -37.09 -6.80
N ILE A 24 0.78 -37.96 -7.80
CA ILE A 24 2.04 -38.36 -8.43
C ILE A 24 1.89 -38.28 -9.94
N ALA A 25 2.79 -37.57 -10.59
CA ALA A 25 2.86 -37.48 -12.05
C ALA A 25 4.09 -38.20 -12.59
N LYS A 26 3.97 -38.72 -13.80
CA LYS A 26 5.11 -39.19 -14.58
C LYS A 26 5.98 -38.01 -15.00
N VAL A 27 7.30 -38.14 -14.89
CA VAL A 27 8.23 -37.13 -15.42
C VAL A 27 8.18 -37.16 -16.94
N GLU A 28 7.93 -36.00 -17.52
CA GLU A 28 7.93 -35.75 -18.95
C GLU A 28 8.28 -34.29 -19.24
N LYS A 29 8.51 -33.96 -20.52
CA LYS A 29 8.72 -32.57 -20.94
C LYS A 29 7.38 -31.86 -21.06
N LEU A 30 7.26 -30.70 -20.42
CA LEU A 30 6.11 -29.80 -20.47
C LEU A 30 6.10 -29.00 -21.78
N GLU A 31 5.80 -29.63 -22.91
CA GLU A 31 5.88 -28.97 -24.22
C GLU A 31 4.88 -27.81 -24.36
N HIS A 32 3.60 -28.09 -24.10
CA HIS A 32 2.53 -27.10 -24.24
C HIS A 32 2.67 -25.94 -23.23
N GLU A 33 3.01 -26.24 -21.97
CA GLU A 33 3.26 -25.19 -20.97
C GLU A 33 4.54 -24.41 -21.24
N GLY A 34 5.56 -25.05 -21.85
CA GLY A 34 6.77 -24.39 -22.33
C GLY A 34 6.47 -23.36 -23.42
N ILE A 35 5.63 -23.69 -24.39
CA ILE A 35 5.19 -22.75 -25.43
C ILE A 35 4.48 -21.55 -24.77
N LYS A 36 3.52 -21.81 -23.87
CA LYS A 36 2.82 -20.73 -23.14
C LYS A 36 3.74 -19.85 -22.32
N LEU A 37 4.73 -20.44 -21.65
CA LEU A 37 5.75 -19.69 -20.92
C LEU A 37 6.57 -18.81 -21.87
N SER A 38 6.98 -19.34 -23.02
CA SER A 38 7.72 -18.59 -24.04
C SER A 38 6.91 -17.40 -24.57
N GLU A 39 5.63 -17.61 -24.91
CA GLU A 39 4.73 -16.54 -25.35
C GLU A 39 4.53 -15.47 -24.26
N TRP A 40 4.36 -15.89 -23.02
CA TRP A 40 4.19 -15.00 -21.87
C TRP A 40 5.45 -14.15 -21.61
N LEU A 41 6.63 -14.76 -21.73
CA LEU A 41 7.92 -14.06 -21.64
C LEU A 41 8.09 -13.07 -22.81
N ALA A 42 7.78 -13.48 -24.04
CA ALA A 42 7.88 -12.65 -25.24
C ALA A 42 6.96 -11.40 -25.18
N LYS A 43 5.81 -11.51 -24.52
CA LYS A 43 4.90 -10.37 -24.25
C LYS A 43 5.38 -9.43 -23.13
N GLY A 44 6.48 -9.76 -22.44
CA GLY A 44 6.97 -8.99 -21.30
C GLY A 44 6.07 -9.07 -20.05
N TYR A 45 5.13 -10.02 -20.02
CA TYR A 45 4.14 -10.13 -18.93
C TYR A 45 4.75 -10.55 -17.60
N HIS A 46 6.04 -10.88 -17.56
CA HIS A 46 6.80 -11.17 -16.35
C HIS A 46 7.29 -9.93 -15.59
N ALA A 47 7.10 -8.72 -16.15
CA ALA A 47 7.55 -7.48 -15.57
C ALA A 47 9.04 -7.56 -15.17
N ASP A 48 9.42 -7.13 -13.96
CA ASP A 48 10.82 -7.16 -13.52
C ASP A 48 11.32 -8.54 -13.07
N MET A 49 10.50 -9.60 -13.17
CA MET A 49 10.84 -10.94 -12.69
C MET A 49 11.79 -11.68 -13.65
N LYS A 50 12.97 -11.12 -13.93
CA LYS A 50 13.96 -11.66 -14.90
C LYS A 50 14.42 -13.09 -14.59
N TRP A 51 14.22 -13.59 -13.38
CA TRP A 51 14.48 -15.00 -13.06
C TRP A 51 13.51 -15.98 -13.74
N MET A 52 12.40 -15.49 -14.29
CA MET A 52 11.47 -16.29 -15.09
C MET A 52 12.05 -16.65 -16.46
N GLU A 53 12.92 -15.81 -17.02
CA GLU A 53 13.67 -16.09 -18.25
C GLU A 53 14.79 -17.11 -18.01
N LYS A 54 15.35 -17.10 -16.79
CA LYS A 54 16.42 -18.03 -16.40
C LYS A 54 15.88 -19.44 -16.20
N ASN A 55 16.73 -20.42 -16.50
CA ASN A 55 16.46 -21.85 -16.29
C ASN A 55 15.19 -22.36 -17.01
N PHE A 56 14.84 -21.78 -18.16
CA PHE A 56 13.69 -22.20 -18.97
C PHE A 56 13.66 -23.72 -19.18
N ASP A 57 14.78 -24.30 -19.62
CA ASP A 57 14.90 -25.74 -19.88
C ASP A 57 14.64 -26.61 -18.65
N LYS A 58 14.97 -26.12 -17.45
CA LYS A 58 14.68 -26.81 -16.18
C LYS A 58 13.19 -26.70 -15.80
N ARG A 59 12.56 -25.56 -16.07
CA ARG A 59 11.12 -25.35 -15.85
C ARG A 59 10.27 -26.29 -16.70
N THR A 60 10.68 -26.48 -17.95
CA THR A 60 9.94 -27.32 -18.90
C THR A 60 10.33 -28.78 -18.86
N ASN A 61 11.53 -29.13 -18.36
CA ASN A 61 11.97 -30.51 -18.27
C ASN A 61 12.67 -30.80 -16.92
N PRO A 62 11.98 -31.49 -15.99
CA PRO A 62 12.54 -31.90 -14.71
C PRO A 62 13.81 -32.78 -14.81
N GLN A 63 14.04 -33.46 -15.93
CA GLN A 63 15.26 -34.23 -16.14
C GLN A 63 16.51 -33.34 -16.26
N ASN A 64 16.36 -32.05 -16.57
CA ASN A 64 17.45 -31.08 -16.50
C ASN A 64 17.79 -30.65 -15.05
N ILE A 65 16.97 -31.07 -14.08
CA ILE A 65 17.20 -30.89 -12.63
C ILE A 65 17.79 -32.18 -12.04
N LEU A 66 17.18 -33.32 -12.38
CA LEU A 66 17.61 -34.65 -11.97
C LEU A 66 17.52 -35.58 -13.22
N PRO A 67 18.64 -35.88 -13.89
CA PRO A 67 18.64 -36.64 -15.16
C PRO A 67 17.86 -37.96 -15.13
N GLU A 68 17.87 -38.64 -13.99
CA GLU A 68 17.25 -39.95 -13.82
C GLU A 68 15.80 -39.89 -13.31
N ALA A 69 15.22 -38.70 -13.24
CA ALA A 69 13.88 -38.50 -12.71
C ALA A 69 12.83 -39.29 -13.52
N LYS A 70 11.97 -40.01 -12.79
CA LYS A 70 10.86 -40.82 -13.33
C LYS A 70 9.50 -40.39 -12.78
N SER A 71 9.47 -39.87 -11.55
CA SER A 71 8.23 -39.44 -10.89
C SER A 71 8.37 -38.06 -10.25
N ILE A 72 7.26 -37.35 -10.18
CA ILE A 72 7.11 -36.12 -9.39
C ILE A 72 5.96 -36.32 -8.42
N ILE A 73 6.27 -36.34 -7.14
CA ILE A 73 5.28 -36.35 -6.07
C ILE A 73 4.93 -34.88 -5.79
N VAL A 74 3.67 -34.51 -6.00
CA VAL A 74 3.17 -33.15 -5.76
C VAL A 74 2.26 -33.18 -4.54
N VAL A 75 2.50 -32.25 -3.62
CA VAL A 75 1.70 -32.10 -2.40
C VAL A 75 1.04 -30.73 -2.37
N ALA A 76 -0.06 -30.62 -1.63
CA ALA A 76 -0.70 -29.36 -1.35
C ALA A 76 -1.06 -29.20 0.12
N LEU A 77 -0.94 -27.98 0.64
CA LEU A 77 -1.43 -27.59 1.97
C LEU A 77 -2.44 -26.47 1.87
N ASN A 78 -3.60 -26.68 2.49
CA ASN A 78 -4.62 -25.66 2.64
C ASN A 78 -4.16 -24.56 3.59
N TYR A 79 -4.29 -23.30 3.17
CA TYR A 79 -3.97 -22.14 4.00
C TYR A 79 -5.17 -21.23 4.25
N PHE A 80 -6.36 -21.58 3.73
CA PHE A 80 -7.53 -20.74 3.90
C PHE A 80 -7.87 -20.55 5.38
N GLN A 81 -8.20 -19.33 5.75
CA GLN A 81 -8.72 -18.98 7.05
C GLN A 81 -9.70 -17.85 6.88
N LYS A 82 -10.80 -17.91 7.64
CA LYS A 82 -11.82 -16.86 7.58
C LYS A 82 -11.36 -15.67 8.40
N ILE A 83 -11.24 -14.52 7.76
CA ILE A 83 -10.85 -13.27 8.38
C ILE A 83 -11.98 -12.26 8.21
N SER A 84 -12.17 -11.40 9.21
CA SER A 84 -13.11 -10.28 9.08
C SER A 84 -12.70 -9.37 7.93
N PRO A 85 -13.65 -8.80 7.17
CA PRO A 85 -13.32 -7.80 6.17
C PRO A 85 -12.59 -6.61 6.81
N ALA A 86 -11.50 -6.16 6.18
CA ALA A 86 -10.81 -4.94 6.58
C ALA A 86 -11.74 -3.73 6.44
N LYS A 87 -11.74 -2.84 7.44
CA LYS A 87 -12.27 -1.49 7.28
C LYS A 87 -11.36 -0.69 6.34
N ILE A 88 -11.85 0.46 5.88
CA ILE A 88 -11.10 1.25 4.89
C ILE A 88 -9.80 1.85 5.43
N ASP A 89 -9.75 2.12 6.73
CA ASP A 89 -8.60 2.60 7.48
C ASP A 89 -7.63 1.48 7.91
N GLN A 90 -7.93 0.23 7.56
CA GLN A 90 -7.11 -0.94 7.84
C GLN A 90 -6.45 -1.45 6.55
N GLY A 91 -5.20 -1.91 6.66
CA GLY A 91 -4.47 -2.53 5.57
C GLY A 91 -4.92 -3.97 5.33
N LYS A 92 -5.22 -4.34 4.09
CA LYS A 92 -5.54 -5.72 3.70
C LYS A 92 -4.26 -6.44 3.25
N ILE A 93 -3.96 -7.55 3.92
CA ILE A 93 -2.89 -8.49 3.58
C ILE A 93 -3.54 -9.75 2.99
N SER A 94 -2.95 -10.30 1.94
CA SER A 94 -3.43 -11.53 1.32
C SER A 94 -3.39 -12.71 2.30
N ILE A 95 -4.40 -13.57 2.25
CA ILE A 95 -4.63 -14.65 3.23
C ILE A 95 -3.41 -15.57 3.37
N TYR A 96 -2.69 -15.83 2.27
CA TYR A 96 -1.51 -16.69 2.27
C TYR A 96 -0.37 -16.14 3.13
N ALA A 97 -0.34 -14.83 3.38
CA ALA A 97 0.76 -14.15 4.03
C ALA A 97 0.49 -13.83 5.50
N LEU A 98 -0.67 -14.20 6.03
CA LEU A 98 -1.09 -13.84 7.39
C LEU A 98 -0.35 -14.62 8.48
N GLY A 99 0.06 -15.85 8.21
CA GLY A 99 0.77 -16.72 9.17
C GLY A 99 2.27 -16.86 8.87
N GLN A 100 2.82 -17.99 9.29
CA GLN A 100 4.22 -18.35 9.04
C GLN A 100 4.48 -18.62 7.56
N ASP A 101 5.70 -18.31 7.14
CA ASP A 101 6.20 -18.46 5.78
C ASP A 101 6.11 -19.91 5.29
N TYR A 102 5.26 -20.14 4.28
CA TYR A 102 4.99 -21.46 3.73
C TYR A 102 6.21 -22.17 3.19
N HIS A 103 7.24 -21.43 2.74
CA HIS A 103 8.50 -22.02 2.30
C HIS A 103 9.14 -22.86 3.39
N ILE A 104 9.04 -22.42 4.65
CA ILE A 104 9.62 -23.11 5.81
C ILE A 104 8.75 -24.34 6.15
N VAL A 105 7.44 -24.15 6.22
CA VAL A 105 6.48 -25.19 6.62
C VAL A 105 6.45 -26.34 5.61
N LEU A 106 6.31 -26.04 4.32
CA LEU A 106 6.29 -27.04 3.25
C LEU A 106 7.62 -27.77 3.16
N LYS A 107 8.76 -27.06 3.17
CA LYS A 107 10.07 -27.69 3.08
C LYS A 107 10.30 -28.68 4.22
N SER A 108 9.96 -28.31 5.46
CA SER A 108 10.10 -29.22 6.61
C SER A 108 9.24 -30.49 6.45
N LYS A 109 7.99 -30.36 5.98
CA LYS A 109 7.11 -31.52 5.74
C LYS A 109 7.58 -32.39 4.56
N LEU A 110 8.08 -31.77 3.49
CA LEU A 110 8.65 -32.45 2.32
C LEU A 110 9.93 -33.22 2.68
N GLU A 111 10.79 -32.66 3.53
CA GLU A 111 11.98 -33.34 4.04
C GLU A 111 11.61 -34.58 4.87
N LYS A 112 10.57 -34.49 5.71
CA LYS A 112 10.04 -35.65 6.45
C LYS A 112 9.50 -36.73 5.51
N LEU A 113 8.76 -36.35 4.47
CA LEU A 113 8.26 -37.30 3.48
C LEU A 113 9.41 -37.95 2.69
N LEU A 114 10.41 -37.18 2.27
CA LEU A 114 11.57 -37.70 1.58
C LEU A 114 12.40 -38.66 2.45
N ASN A 115 12.56 -38.35 3.74
CA ASN A 115 13.26 -39.24 4.67
C ASN A 115 12.53 -40.58 4.82
N PHE A 116 11.19 -40.56 4.91
CA PHE A 116 10.40 -41.80 4.87
C PHE A 116 10.57 -42.58 3.56
N ILE A 117 10.62 -41.90 2.41
CA ILE A 117 10.90 -42.56 1.13
C ILE A 117 12.28 -43.21 1.14
N ARG A 118 13.29 -42.57 1.73
CA ARG A 118 14.65 -43.13 1.88
C ARG A 118 14.70 -44.33 2.81
N GLU A 119 13.87 -44.39 3.84
CA GLU A 119 13.75 -45.60 4.68
C GLU A 119 13.24 -46.80 3.88
N LEU A 120 12.35 -46.56 2.90
CA LEU A 120 11.79 -47.59 2.03
C LEU A 120 12.67 -47.92 0.82
N VAL A 121 13.40 -46.93 0.30
CA VAL A 121 14.27 -47.00 -0.87
C VAL A 121 15.57 -46.22 -0.57
N PRO A 122 16.58 -46.86 0.08
CA PRO A 122 17.77 -46.17 0.58
C PRO A 122 18.54 -45.34 -0.44
N ASP A 123 18.66 -45.83 -1.68
CA ASP A 123 19.47 -45.20 -2.73
C ASP A 123 18.69 -44.19 -3.60
N VAL A 124 17.46 -43.81 -3.20
CA VAL A 124 16.63 -42.87 -3.97
C VAL A 124 17.33 -41.53 -4.18
N LYS A 125 17.44 -41.10 -5.44
CA LYS A 125 17.87 -39.75 -5.79
C LYS A 125 16.64 -38.87 -5.90
N ALA A 126 16.60 -37.78 -5.14
CA ALA A 126 15.48 -36.85 -5.16
C ALA A 126 15.88 -35.40 -4.93
N LYS A 127 15.03 -34.48 -5.39
CA LYS A 127 15.12 -33.03 -5.15
C LYS A 127 13.77 -32.48 -4.71
N ILE A 128 13.79 -31.64 -3.67
CA ILE A 128 12.63 -30.94 -3.12
C ILE A 128 12.57 -29.53 -3.69
N TYR A 129 11.37 -29.07 -4.07
CA TYR A 129 11.10 -27.69 -4.44
C TYR A 129 9.81 -27.15 -3.82
N THR A 130 9.82 -25.85 -3.58
CA THR A 130 8.68 -25.00 -3.18
C THR A 130 8.94 -23.58 -3.69
N ASP A 131 8.08 -23.02 -4.56
CA ASP A 131 8.05 -21.67 -5.18
C ASP A 131 9.35 -21.16 -5.87
N THR A 132 10.45 -21.21 -5.14
CA THR A 132 11.78 -20.69 -5.46
C THR A 132 12.56 -21.53 -6.49
N GLY A 133 12.04 -22.69 -6.89
CA GLY A 133 12.66 -23.60 -7.85
C GLY A 133 12.30 -23.30 -9.31
N PRO A 134 13.08 -23.82 -10.28
CA PRO A 134 12.68 -23.81 -11.68
C PRO A 134 11.71 -24.97 -11.96
N VAL A 135 10.61 -25.06 -11.22
CA VAL A 135 9.57 -26.11 -11.37
C VAL A 135 8.24 -25.41 -11.64
N MET A 136 7.49 -25.86 -12.66
CA MET A 136 6.15 -25.33 -12.93
C MET A 136 5.11 -26.02 -12.04
N GLU A 137 5.13 -25.69 -10.74
CA GLU A 137 4.37 -26.35 -9.66
C GLU A 137 2.90 -26.60 -10.04
N LYS A 138 2.23 -25.57 -10.56
CA LYS A 138 0.82 -25.62 -10.98
C LYS A 138 0.57 -26.62 -12.13
N ALA A 139 1.48 -26.69 -13.09
CA ALA A 139 1.38 -27.64 -14.21
C ALA A 139 1.56 -29.08 -13.74
N TRP A 140 2.50 -29.31 -12.83
CA TRP A 140 2.72 -30.62 -12.21
C TRP A 140 1.57 -31.03 -11.29
N ALA A 141 1.01 -30.11 -10.51
CA ALA A 141 -0.17 -30.38 -9.70
C ALA A 141 -1.38 -30.81 -10.53
N THR A 142 -1.56 -30.22 -11.72
CA THR A 142 -2.62 -30.64 -12.66
C THR A 142 -2.35 -32.06 -13.18
N ARG A 143 -1.11 -32.36 -13.61
CA ARG A 143 -0.72 -33.70 -14.07
C ARG A 143 -0.83 -34.77 -12.99
N ALA A 144 -0.53 -34.40 -11.76
CA ALA A 144 -0.64 -35.27 -10.59
C ALA A 144 -2.09 -35.42 -10.07
N GLY A 145 -3.09 -34.92 -10.81
CA GLY A 145 -4.50 -35.10 -10.47
C GLY A 145 -4.98 -34.32 -9.24
N LEU A 146 -4.22 -33.32 -8.75
CA LEU A 146 -4.67 -32.53 -7.59
C LEU A 146 -5.87 -31.65 -7.93
N GLY A 147 -5.94 -31.14 -9.17
CA GLY A 147 -6.94 -30.16 -9.58
C GLY A 147 -6.76 -29.71 -11.03
N TRP A 148 -7.34 -28.55 -11.36
CA TRP A 148 -7.19 -27.90 -12.66
C TRP A 148 -6.78 -26.43 -12.49
N ILE A 149 -6.23 -25.81 -13.53
CA ILE A 149 -5.87 -24.38 -13.49
C ILE A 149 -7.10 -23.53 -13.80
N GLY A 150 -7.47 -22.65 -12.88
CA GLY A 150 -8.54 -21.69 -13.10
C GLY A 150 -8.16 -20.58 -14.08
N LYS A 151 -9.15 -19.86 -14.62
CA LYS A 151 -8.90 -18.70 -15.49
C LYS A 151 -8.08 -17.59 -14.83
N HIS A 152 -8.05 -17.53 -13.50
CA HIS A 152 -7.19 -16.65 -12.70
C HIS A 152 -5.79 -17.23 -12.43
N THR A 153 -5.41 -18.29 -13.15
CA THR A 153 -4.07 -18.92 -13.14
C THR A 153 -3.62 -19.62 -11.86
N ASN A 154 -4.49 -19.82 -10.87
CA ASN A 154 -4.19 -20.68 -9.71
C ASN A 154 -4.82 -22.06 -9.89
N LEU A 155 -4.20 -23.08 -9.26
CA LEU A 155 -4.77 -24.41 -9.14
C LEU A 155 -6.08 -24.32 -8.35
N ILE A 156 -7.11 -25.03 -8.78
CA ILE A 156 -8.39 -25.18 -8.10
C ILE A 156 -8.62 -26.67 -7.85
N THR A 157 -9.09 -26.99 -6.65
CA THR A 157 -9.50 -28.33 -6.24
C THR A 157 -10.98 -28.34 -5.86
N LYS A 158 -11.62 -29.50 -5.89
CA LYS A 158 -13.03 -29.63 -5.50
C LYS A 158 -13.21 -29.46 -3.99
N GLU A 159 -12.19 -29.74 -3.20
CA GLU A 159 -12.29 -29.85 -1.75
C GLU A 159 -11.83 -28.60 -0.99
N PHE A 160 -10.93 -27.81 -1.58
CA PHE A 160 -10.32 -26.64 -0.93
C PHE A 160 -10.36 -25.37 -1.79
N GLY A 161 -10.90 -25.46 -3.02
CA GLY A 161 -10.79 -24.38 -3.99
C GLY A 161 -9.32 -24.13 -4.36
N SER A 162 -8.91 -22.86 -4.42
CA SER A 162 -7.56 -22.44 -4.80
C SER A 162 -6.65 -22.03 -3.64
N TRP A 163 -7.10 -22.21 -2.41
CA TRP A 163 -6.36 -21.81 -1.20
C TRP A 163 -5.28 -22.83 -0.79
N LEU A 164 -4.37 -23.13 -1.72
CA LEU A 164 -3.37 -24.18 -1.55
C LEU A 164 -1.96 -23.65 -1.83
N PHE A 165 -1.03 -23.97 -0.94
CA PHE A 165 0.40 -23.97 -1.27
C PHE A 165 0.79 -25.29 -1.90
N LEU A 166 1.76 -25.25 -2.81
CA LEU A 166 2.27 -26.43 -3.53
C LEU A 166 3.72 -26.71 -3.15
N GLY A 167 4.11 -27.96 -3.34
CA GLY A 167 5.51 -28.36 -3.29
C GLY A 167 5.71 -29.72 -3.94
N GLU A 168 6.95 -30.02 -4.30
CA GLU A 168 7.28 -31.19 -5.10
C GLU A 168 8.49 -31.96 -4.58
N ILE A 169 8.46 -33.28 -4.81
CA ILE A 169 9.63 -34.16 -4.77
C ILE A 169 9.81 -34.76 -6.16
N ILE A 170 10.86 -34.36 -6.86
CA ILE A 170 11.29 -35.00 -8.11
C ILE A 170 12.20 -36.16 -7.75
N CYS A 171 11.91 -37.38 -8.21
CA CYS A 171 12.67 -38.59 -7.84
C CYS A 171 12.89 -39.56 -9.00
N ASP A 172 13.89 -40.43 -8.86
CA ASP A 172 14.32 -41.43 -9.85
C ASP A 172 13.59 -42.78 -9.75
N ILE A 173 12.65 -42.89 -8.82
CA ILE A 173 11.79 -44.06 -8.65
C ILE A 173 10.56 -43.99 -9.54
N GLU A 174 10.17 -45.11 -10.12
CA GLU A 174 8.91 -45.25 -10.86
C GLU A 174 7.78 -45.56 -9.87
N LEU A 175 6.68 -44.82 -9.97
CA LEU A 175 5.50 -44.92 -9.10
C LEU A 175 4.23 -45.08 -9.95
N GLU A 176 3.10 -45.36 -9.31
CA GLU A 176 1.81 -45.25 -9.98
C GLU A 176 1.41 -43.79 -10.09
N TYR A 177 0.93 -43.42 -11.28
CA TYR A 177 0.65 -42.04 -11.64
C TYR A 177 -0.85 -41.77 -11.56
N ASP A 178 -1.19 -40.58 -11.08
CA ASP A 178 -2.54 -40.07 -11.07
C ASP A 178 -2.90 -39.42 -12.41
N GLU A 179 -4.19 -39.34 -12.68
CA GLU A 179 -4.71 -38.77 -13.92
C GLU A 179 -5.14 -37.31 -13.75
N PRO A 180 -4.89 -36.44 -14.75
CA PRO A 180 -5.32 -35.05 -14.70
C PRO A 180 -6.84 -34.90 -14.59
N MET A 181 -7.27 -33.88 -13.85
CA MET A 181 -8.69 -33.53 -13.76
C MET A 181 -9.11 -32.62 -14.92
N ALA A 182 -10.37 -32.73 -15.35
CA ALA A 182 -10.97 -31.82 -16.32
C ALA A 182 -11.08 -30.39 -15.76
N ASP A 183 -11.00 -29.39 -16.64
CA ASP A 183 -11.25 -27.99 -16.32
C ASP A 183 -12.75 -27.76 -16.04
N LEU A 184 -13.06 -27.20 -14.87
CA LEU A 184 -14.42 -26.93 -14.41
C LEU A 184 -14.77 -25.43 -14.30
N CYS A 185 -14.02 -24.53 -14.96
CA CYS A 185 -14.36 -23.12 -15.04
C CYS A 185 -15.52 -22.84 -16.00
N GLY A 186 -15.64 -23.60 -17.10
CA GLY A 186 -16.68 -23.42 -18.11
C GLY A 186 -16.75 -21.98 -18.65
N LYS A 187 -17.96 -21.42 -18.74
CA LYS A 187 -18.20 -20.06 -19.25
C LYS A 187 -17.98 -18.94 -18.21
N CYS A 188 -17.61 -19.27 -16.96
CA CYS A 188 -17.43 -18.27 -15.90
C CYS A 188 -16.31 -17.25 -16.23
N THR A 189 -16.55 -15.98 -15.91
CA THR A 189 -15.58 -14.87 -16.08
C THR A 189 -15.43 -13.98 -14.83
N ARG A 190 -15.95 -14.42 -13.66
CA ARG A 190 -16.00 -13.60 -12.43
C ARG A 190 -14.64 -13.03 -12.02
N CYS A 191 -13.59 -13.85 -12.05
CA CYS A 191 -12.24 -13.42 -11.67
C CYS A 191 -11.64 -12.41 -12.64
N ILE A 192 -11.93 -12.53 -13.93
CA ILE A 192 -11.50 -11.59 -14.98
C ILE A 192 -12.19 -10.25 -14.74
N ASN A 193 -13.52 -10.26 -14.61
CA ASN A 193 -14.33 -9.04 -14.44
C ASN A 193 -14.05 -8.32 -13.11
N ALA A 194 -13.71 -9.06 -12.05
CA ALA A 194 -13.44 -8.48 -10.73
C ALA A 194 -12.02 -7.92 -10.59
N CYS A 195 -11.10 -8.25 -11.50
CA CYS A 195 -9.71 -7.81 -11.38
C CYS A 195 -9.63 -6.28 -11.59
N PRO A 196 -9.29 -5.48 -10.56
CA PRO A 196 -9.40 -4.02 -10.64
C PRO A 196 -8.45 -3.40 -11.67
N THR A 197 -7.37 -4.09 -12.00
CA THR A 197 -6.33 -3.65 -12.93
C THR A 197 -6.40 -4.35 -14.29
N ASN A 198 -7.38 -5.23 -14.52
CA ASN A 198 -7.47 -6.06 -15.72
C ASN A 198 -6.19 -6.86 -15.98
N ALA A 199 -5.57 -7.39 -14.92
CA ALA A 199 -4.35 -8.18 -15.01
C ALA A 199 -4.59 -9.56 -15.63
N ILE A 200 -5.79 -10.12 -15.53
CA ILE A 200 -6.16 -11.34 -16.26
C ILE A 200 -6.65 -10.90 -17.63
N VAL A 201 -5.73 -10.82 -18.60
CA VAL A 201 -5.99 -10.22 -19.92
C VAL A 201 -6.84 -11.14 -20.80
N GLU A 202 -6.70 -12.45 -20.62
CA GLU A 202 -7.46 -13.50 -21.29
C GLU A 202 -7.61 -14.68 -20.31
N PRO A 203 -8.58 -15.61 -20.51
CA PRO A 203 -8.63 -16.84 -19.74
C PRO A 203 -7.25 -17.51 -19.64
N TYR A 204 -6.82 -17.78 -18.40
CA TYR A 204 -5.54 -18.46 -18.10
C TYR A 204 -4.28 -17.64 -18.40
N VAL A 205 -4.40 -16.36 -18.77
CA VAL A 205 -3.25 -15.48 -19.07
C VAL A 205 -3.25 -14.29 -18.11
N LEU A 206 -2.21 -14.21 -17.28
CA LEU A 206 -2.00 -13.11 -16.34
C LEU A 206 -0.89 -12.19 -16.84
N ASP A 207 -1.14 -10.90 -16.95
CA ASP A 207 -0.13 -9.86 -17.16
C ASP A 207 0.34 -9.33 -15.79
N SER A 208 1.53 -9.75 -15.35
CA SER A 208 2.04 -9.33 -14.03
C SER A 208 2.35 -7.84 -13.97
N THR A 209 2.57 -7.16 -15.09
CA THR A 209 2.76 -5.69 -15.11
C THR A 209 1.51 -4.94 -14.61
N LYS A 210 0.36 -5.62 -14.56
CA LYS A 210 -0.90 -5.10 -14.04
C LYS A 210 -1.32 -5.73 -12.71
N CYS A 211 -0.72 -6.86 -12.31
CA CYS A 211 -1.17 -7.61 -11.15
C CYS A 211 -0.78 -6.91 -9.83
N ILE A 212 -1.76 -6.58 -8.98
CA ILE A 212 -1.51 -5.95 -7.67
C ILE A 212 -0.59 -6.82 -6.80
N SER A 213 -0.70 -8.14 -6.90
CA SER A 213 0.18 -9.06 -6.16
C SER A 213 1.65 -8.86 -6.55
N TYR A 214 1.96 -8.73 -7.86
CA TYR A 214 3.31 -8.39 -8.32
C TYR A 214 3.76 -7.02 -7.78
N TRP A 215 2.91 -5.99 -7.89
CA TRP A 215 3.28 -4.63 -7.47
C TRP A 215 3.58 -4.52 -5.97
N THR A 216 2.81 -5.22 -5.14
CA THR A 216 2.96 -5.14 -3.68
C THR A 216 4.09 -6.03 -3.15
N ILE A 217 4.48 -7.09 -3.88
CA ILE A 217 5.48 -8.07 -3.42
C ILE A 217 6.83 -7.88 -4.13
N GLU A 218 6.83 -7.92 -5.46
CA GLU A 218 8.04 -8.07 -6.27
C GLU A 218 8.61 -6.74 -6.74
N TYR A 219 7.75 -5.78 -7.09
CA TYR A 219 8.20 -4.48 -7.57
C TYR A 219 9.04 -3.75 -6.51
N LYS A 220 10.25 -3.31 -6.88
CA LYS A 220 11.22 -2.66 -5.96
C LYS A 220 11.43 -1.17 -6.21
N GLY A 221 10.64 -0.54 -7.08
CA GLY A 221 10.72 0.91 -7.30
C GLY A 221 10.23 1.73 -6.10
N LYS A 222 10.62 3.00 -6.05
CA LYS A 222 10.34 3.90 -4.92
C LYS A 222 8.86 4.30 -4.81
N SER A 223 8.18 4.46 -5.94
CA SER A 223 6.78 4.86 -6.05
C SER A 223 6.06 4.03 -7.11
N PHE A 224 4.73 3.99 -7.03
CA PHE A 224 3.89 3.34 -8.04
C PHE A 224 3.47 4.33 -9.12
N PRO A 225 3.26 3.87 -10.37
CA PRO A 225 2.57 4.67 -11.37
C PRO A 225 1.15 5.01 -10.90
N GLU A 226 0.73 6.27 -11.07
CA GLU A 226 -0.51 6.79 -10.50
C GLU A 226 -1.77 6.06 -11.01
N ASP A 227 -1.77 5.65 -12.28
CA ASP A 227 -2.92 4.96 -12.88
C ASP A 227 -3.22 3.57 -12.31
N ILE A 228 -2.19 2.89 -11.81
CA ILE A 228 -2.33 1.57 -11.21
C ILE A 228 -2.52 1.68 -9.69
N SER A 229 -1.82 2.63 -9.05
CA SER A 229 -1.77 2.72 -7.59
C SER A 229 -3.13 3.08 -6.96
N LYS A 230 -3.93 3.89 -7.65
CA LYS A 230 -5.32 4.24 -7.29
C LYS A 230 -6.28 3.04 -7.25
N LYS A 231 -5.93 1.94 -7.92
CA LYS A 231 -6.75 0.72 -8.03
C LYS A 231 -6.48 -0.29 -6.91
N PHE A 232 -5.54 0.00 -6.00
CA PHE A 232 -5.15 -0.95 -4.95
C PHE A 232 -6.12 -0.92 -3.77
N GLY A 233 -6.87 0.18 -3.59
CA GLY A 233 -7.62 0.42 -2.36
C GLY A 233 -6.67 0.38 -1.17
N ASN A 234 -7.00 -0.44 -0.17
CA ASN A 234 -6.22 -0.67 1.04
C ASN A 234 -5.34 -1.94 1.00
N LEU A 235 -5.10 -2.55 -0.16
CA LEU A 235 -4.21 -3.71 -0.30
C LEU A 235 -2.75 -3.31 -0.06
N ILE A 236 -2.14 -3.84 1.01
CA ILE A 236 -0.76 -3.54 1.39
C ILE A 236 0.23 -4.68 1.13
N PHE A 237 -0.25 -5.92 0.90
CA PHE A 237 0.61 -7.05 0.53
C PHE A 237 -0.20 -8.18 -0.15
N GLY A 238 0.14 -8.51 -1.40
CA GLY A 238 -0.60 -9.50 -2.20
C GLY A 238 -1.99 -9.01 -2.64
N CYS A 239 -2.72 -9.87 -3.34
CA CYS A 239 -4.11 -9.60 -3.74
C CYS A 239 -4.88 -10.91 -3.93
N ASP A 240 -6.04 -11.01 -3.30
CA ASP A 240 -6.90 -12.20 -3.33
C ASP A 240 -8.18 -12.02 -4.14
N ILE A 241 -8.43 -10.85 -4.74
CA ILE A 241 -9.73 -10.52 -5.35
C ILE A 241 -10.18 -11.58 -6.38
N CYS A 242 -9.27 -12.07 -7.22
CA CYS A 242 -9.60 -13.08 -8.22
C CYS A 242 -9.95 -14.45 -7.61
N GLN A 243 -9.44 -14.75 -6.41
CA GLN A 243 -9.73 -15.94 -5.62
C GLN A 243 -11.03 -15.75 -4.82
N ASP A 244 -11.19 -14.60 -4.16
CA ASP A 244 -12.35 -14.23 -3.33
C ASP A 244 -13.67 -14.35 -4.13
N VAL A 245 -13.67 -13.99 -5.41
CA VAL A 245 -14.87 -14.07 -6.27
C VAL A 245 -15.06 -15.43 -6.96
N CYS A 246 -14.11 -16.35 -6.83
CA CYS A 246 -14.17 -17.65 -7.50
C CYS A 246 -15.28 -18.52 -6.90
N PRO A 247 -16.24 -19.04 -7.69
CA PRO A 247 -17.32 -19.88 -7.16
C PRO A 247 -16.81 -21.12 -6.40
N TRP A 248 -15.65 -21.65 -6.78
CA TRP A 248 -15.04 -22.79 -6.13
C TRP A 248 -14.53 -22.46 -4.72
N ASN A 249 -14.02 -21.26 -4.50
CA ASN A 249 -13.65 -20.81 -3.15
C ASN A 249 -14.88 -20.49 -2.32
N LEU A 250 -15.86 -19.78 -2.89
CA LEU A 250 -17.08 -19.43 -2.17
C LEU A 250 -17.88 -20.65 -1.68
N LYS A 251 -17.87 -21.75 -2.45
CA LYS A 251 -18.65 -22.95 -2.14
C LYS A 251 -17.86 -24.03 -1.40
N PHE A 252 -16.55 -24.16 -1.64
CA PHE A 252 -15.76 -25.31 -1.18
C PHE A 252 -14.55 -24.95 -0.30
N GLN A 253 -14.36 -23.68 0.08
CA GLN A 253 -13.32 -23.33 1.04
C GLN A 253 -13.52 -24.06 2.38
N LYS A 254 -12.41 -24.50 2.97
CA LYS A 254 -12.35 -25.12 4.31
C LYS A 254 -11.27 -24.42 5.10
N GLU A 255 -11.49 -24.19 6.38
CA GLU A 255 -10.42 -23.61 7.20
C GLU A 255 -9.22 -24.55 7.31
N THR A 256 -8.03 -23.96 7.36
CA THR A 256 -6.77 -24.66 7.57
C THR A 256 -6.69 -25.24 8.98
N ASP A 257 -6.21 -26.47 9.05
CA ASP A 257 -5.81 -27.18 10.26
C ASP A 257 -4.30 -27.08 10.52
N VAL A 258 -3.55 -26.43 9.62
CA VAL A 258 -2.11 -26.19 9.76
C VAL A 258 -1.90 -25.01 10.71
N LEU A 259 -1.43 -25.30 11.92
CA LEU A 259 -1.26 -24.31 12.99
C LEU A 259 -0.32 -23.17 12.59
N GLU A 260 0.76 -23.49 11.86
CA GLU A 260 1.74 -22.51 11.41
C GLU A 260 1.15 -21.47 10.46
N PHE A 261 0.04 -21.78 9.77
CA PHE A 261 -0.62 -20.84 8.86
C PHE A 261 -1.66 -19.96 9.54
N LYS A 262 -1.99 -20.20 10.82
CA LYS A 262 -2.89 -19.32 11.54
C LYS A 262 -2.33 -17.90 11.58
N ALA A 263 -3.20 -16.94 11.29
CA ALA A 263 -2.84 -15.54 11.18
C ALA A 263 -2.20 -15.05 12.48
N PHE A 264 -1.12 -14.29 12.35
CA PHE A 264 -0.66 -13.46 13.45
C PHE A 264 -1.64 -12.30 13.64
N ASP A 265 -2.01 -11.99 14.89
CA ASP A 265 -2.99 -10.93 15.19
C ASP A 265 -2.60 -9.59 14.56
N TYR A 266 -1.31 -9.26 14.56
CA TYR A 266 -0.76 -8.03 13.96
C TYR A 266 -0.78 -8.01 12.41
N ASN A 267 -1.10 -9.14 11.76
CA ASN A 267 -1.34 -9.22 10.31
C ASN A 267 -2.83 -9.10 9.96
N ILE A 268 -3.74 -9.23 10.92
CA ILE A 268 -5.17 -9.16 10.68
C ILE A 268 -5.62 -7.70 10.66
N ASN A 269 -5.88 -7.18 9.46
CA ASN A 269 -6.43 -5.84 9.25
C ASN A 269 -5.72 -4.74 10.10
N PRO A 270 -4.38 -4.64 10.05
CA PRO A 270 -3.65 -3.65 10.85
C PRO A 270 -4.05 -2.22 10.48
N ASP A 271 -4.11 -1.34 11.48
CA ASP A 271 -4.41 0.09 11.31
C ASP A 271 -3.33 0.78 10.46
N LEU A 272 -3.73 1.46 9.39
CA LEU A 272 -2.81 2.06 8.43
C LEU A 272 -1.96 3.18 9.05
N LEU A 273 -2.55 4.01 9.92
CA LEU A 273 -1.82 5.12 10.55
C LEU A 273 -0.79 4.59 11.56
N ASN A 274 -1.12 3.54 12.31
CA ASN A 274 -0.17 2.88 13.20
C ASN A 274 0.97 2.23 12.39
N LEU A 275 0.65 1.55 11.27
CA LEU A 275 1.67 1.00 10.38
C LEU A 275 2.57 2.08 9.77
N SER A 276 2.05 3.28 9.51
CA SER A 276 2.84 4.38 8.94
C SER A 276 4.01 4.82 9.84
N LYS A 277 3.94 4.50 11.13
CA LYS A 277 4.95 4.83 12.15
C LYS A 277 5.94 3.69 12.41
N LEU A 278 5.78 2.55 11.73
CA LEU A 278 6.61 1.37 11.90
C LEU A 278 8.06 1.66 11.50
N SER A 279 8.99 1.36 12.40
CA SER A 279 10.44 1.44 12.13
C SER A 279 10.95 0.19 11.40
N GLU A 280 12.14 0.29 10.81
CA GLU A 280 12.76 -0.84 10.10
C GLU A 280 13.06 -2.02 11.04
N ASP A 281 13.48 -1.74 12.28
CA ASP A 281 13.81 -2.78 13.25
C ASP A 281 12.56 -3.49 13.77
N GLU A 282 11.47 -2.75 14.02
CA GLU A 282 10.17 -3.35 14.34
C GLU A 282 9.65 -4.21 13.17
N PHE A 283 9.77 -3.73 11.93
CA PHE A 283 9.41 -4.51 10.74
C PHE A 283 10.17 -5.84 10.66
N LYS A 284 11.51 -5.79 10.84
CA LYS A 284 12.35 -6.99 10.83
C LYS A 284 11.95 -7.96 11.93
N PHE A 285 11.68 -7.44 13.14
CA PHE A 285 11.30 -8.26 14.28
C PHE A 285 9.93 -8.94 14.07
N LEU A 286 8.90 -8.16 13.71
CA LEU A 286 7.53 -8.63 13.54
C LEU A 286 7.40 -9.64 12.39
N TYR A 287 8.01 -9.34 11.24
CA TYR A 287 7.76 -10.11 10.02
C TYR A 287 8.84 -11.15 9.67
N LYS A 288 9.80 -11.43 10.58
CA LYS A 288 10.90 -12.39 10.33
C LYS A 288 10.42 -13.78 9.88
N LEU A 289 9.29 -14.25 10.43
CA LEU A 289 8.70 -15.55 10.13
C LEU A 289 7.58 -15.49 9.10
N SER A 290 7.24 -14.31 8.58
CA SER A 290 6.12 -14.12 7.64
C SER A 290 6.64 -13.95 6.19
N PRO A 291 5.84 -14.33 5.17
CA PRO A 291 6.12 -13.97 3.77
C PRO A 291 6.27 -12.47 3.54
N LEU A 292 5.72 -11.62 4.42
CA LEU A 292 5.77 -10.16 4.30
C LEU A 292 7.21 -9.61 4.15
N LYS A 293 8.21 -10.29 4.72
CA LYS A 293 9.63 -9.93 4.58
C LYS A 293 10.08 -9.81 3.11
N ARG A 294 9.40 -10.50 2.16
CA ARG A 294 9.71 -10.46 0.72
C ARG A 294 9.55 -9.06 0.11
N ALA A 295 8.63 -8.25 0.64
CA ALA A 295 8.49 -6.85 0.24
C ALA A 295 9.71 -5.99 0.64
N LYS A 296 10.39 -6.38 1.73
CA LYS A 296 11.35 -5.55 2.50
C LYS A 296 10.67 -4.33 3.12
N PHE A 297 11.31 -3.73 4.11
CA PHE A 297 10.76 -2.57 4.83
C PHE A 297 10.32 -1.44 3.89
N LEU A 298 11.21 -0.99 3.00
CA LEU A 298 10.90 0.10 2.06
C LEU A 298 9.72 -0.23 1.13
N GLY A 299 9.64 -1.47 0.64
CA GLY A 299 8.54 -1.92 -0.22
C GLY A 299 7.21 -1.98 0.55
N PHE A 300 7.23 -2.49 1.78
CA PHE A 300 6.06 -2.53 2.65
C PHE A 300 5.56 -1.13 2.99
N MET A 301 6.46 -0.22 3.41
CA MET A 301 6.08 1.16 3.73
C MET A 301 5.58 1.92 2.51
N ARG A 302 6.11 1.67 1.31
CA ARG A 302 5.54 2.20 0.06
C ARG A 302 4.10 1.74 -0.14
N ASN A 303 3.80 0.47 0.12
CA ASN A 303 2.44 -0.07 -0.02
C ASN A 303 1.49 0.57 1.02
N VAL A 304 1.92 0.71 2.27
CA VAL A 304 1.15 1.37 3.34
C VAL A 304 0.87 2.83 2.98
N LYS A 305 1.87 3.59 2.53
CA LYS A 305 1.70 4.97 2.07
C LYS A 305 0.70 5.07 0.92
N ASN A 306 0.73 4.15 -0.05
CA ASN A 306 -0.24 4.13 -1.13
C ASN A 306 -1.67 3.84 -0.64
N ALA A 307 -1.84 2.93 0.31
CA ALA A 307 -3.13 2.65 0.92
C ALA A 307 -3.69 3.88 1.67
N ILE A 308 -2.83 4.61 2.40
CA ILE A 308 -3.22 5.87 3.07
C ILE A 308 -3.61 6.94 2.04
N LYS A 309 -2.83 7.10 0.96
CA LYS A 309 -3.19 8.01 -0.15
C LYS A 309 -4.59 7.70 -0.69
N ASN A 310 -4.87 6.42 -0.97
CA ASN A 310 -6.18 5.98 -1.47
C ASN A 310 -7.30 6.24 -0.44
N LEU A 311 -7.03 5.98 0.85
CA LEU A 311 -7.95 6.26 1.95
C LEU A 311 -8.30 7.75 2.02
N VAL A 312 -7.31 8.66 1.98
CA VAL A 312 -7.55 10.10 2.08
C VAL A 312 -8.36 10.61 0.89
N TRP A 313 -8.03 10.20 -0.34
CA TRP A 313 -8.85 10.51 -1.51
C TRP A 313 -10.28 9.99 -1.37
N GLN A 314 -10.46 8.76 -0.89
CA GLN A 314 -11.78 8.20 -0.69
C GLN A 314 -12.57 8.95 0.39
N LYS A 315 -11.92 9.37 1.48
CA LYS A 315 -12.55 10.18 2.54
C LYS A 315 -12.99 11.54 2.02
N LEU A 316 -12.16 12.23 1.26
CA LEU A 316 -12.51 13.50 0.61
C LEU A 316 -13.70 13.36 -0.32
N LEU A 317 -13.63 12.41 -1.26
CA LEU A 317 -14.63 12.28 -2.32
C LEU A 317 -15.99 11.76 -1.83
N ASN A 318 -16.05 11.21 -0.62
CA ASN A 318 -17.26 10.72 0.01
C ASN A 318 -17.69 11.53 1.25
N PHE A 319 -16.98 12.60 1.60
CA PHE A 319 -17.18 13.36 2.83
C PHE A 319 -17.18 12.48 4.10
N ASP A 320 -16.33 11.43 4.14
CA ASP A 320 -16.20 10.50 5.27
C ASP A 320 -15.18 11.01 6.31
N PHE A 321 -15.47 12.17 6.87
CA PHE A 321 -14.74 12.80 7.96
C PHE A 321 -15.68 13.80 8.67
N LYS A 322 -15.23 14.46 9.75
CA LYS A 322 -16.08 15.37 10.53
C LYS A 322 -15.60 16.81 10.49
N CYS A 323 -14.29 17.00 10.39
CA CYS A 323 -13.68 18.31 10.46
C CYS A 323 -12.65 18.52 9.35
N ALA A 324 -12.67 19.71 8.75
CA ALA A 324 -11.61 20.21 7.87
C ALA A 324 -10.95 21.42 8.54
N ILE A 325 -9.63 21.37 8.67
CA ILE A 325 -8.84 22.45 9.25
C ILE A 325 -7.92 23.00 8.16
N PHE A 326 -7.93 24.31 7.98
CA PHE A 326 -7.17 24.99 6.95
C PHE A 326 -6.11 25.85 7.61
N ASP A 327 -4.89 25.84 7.08
CA ASP A 327 -4.01 26.98 7.30
C ASP A 327 -4.52 28.20 6.53
N LEU A 328 -3.97 29.37 6.84
CA LEU A 328 -4.33 30.63 6.20
C LEU A 328 -3.40 30.93 5.02
N ASP A 329 -2.09 30.97 5.30
CA ASP A 329 -1.07 31.50 4.40
C ASP A 329 -0.70 30.42 3.38
N GLY A 330 -0.87 30.73 2.10
CA GLY A 330 -0.65 29.79 1.00
C GLY A 330 -1.73 28.71 0.87
N VAL A 331 -2.65 28.54 1.82
CA VAL A 331 -3.78 27.59 1.70
C VAL A 331 -5.10 28.28 1.40
N VAL A 332 -5.49 29.28 2.20
CA VAL A 332 -6.72 30.04 1.98
C VAL A 332 -6.43 31.31 1.22
N ALA A 333 -5.33 32.00 1.55
CA ALA A 333 -4.88 33.22 0.91
C ALA A 333 -3.52 33.02 0.23
N ASP A 334 -3.37 33.49 -1.01
CA ASP A 334 -2.09 33.51 -1.72
C ASP A 334 -1.19 34.62 -1.18
N THR A 335 -0.40 34.28 -0.14
CA THR A 335 0.43 35.23 0.61
C THR A 335 1.93 35.01 0.46
N PHE A 336 2.36 33.93 -0.21
CA PHE A 336 3.76 33.52 -0.30
C PHE A 336 4.67 34.66 -0.76
N LYS A 337 4.31 35.33 -1.86
CA LYS A 337 5.09 36.42 -2.45
C LYS A 337 5.29 37.59 -1.48
N PHE A 338 4.27 37.94 -0.70
CA PHE A 338 4.33 39.08 0.21
C PHE A 338 5.19 38.74 1.42
N HIS A 339 5.02 37.55 2.01
CA HIS A 339 5.90 37.10 3.09
C HIS A 339 7.36 36.99 2.64
N HIS A 340 7.61 36.48 1.43
CA HIS A 340 8.97 36.43 0.88
C HIS A 340 9.58 37.83 0.73
N GLN A 341 8.79 38.81 0.29
CA GLN A 341 9.23 40.19 0.16
C GLN A 341 9.51 40.86 1.51
N SER A 342 8.62 40.70 2.51
CA SER A 342 8.81 41.30 3.83
C SER A 342 10.03 40.73 4.55
N TRP A 343 10.23 39.42 4.47
CA TRP A 343 11.42 38.75 5.01
C TRP A 343 12.69 39.11 4.24
N GLY A 344 12.63 39.18 2.91
CA GLY A 344 13.76 39.60 2.09
C GLY A 344 14.25 41.01 2.44
N GLU A 345 13.31 41.95 2.65
CA GLU A 345 13.65 43.29 3.12
C GLU A 345 14.33 43.25 4.50
N MET A 346 13.76 42.49 5.43
CA MET A 346 14.30 42.40 6.78
C MET A 346 15.69 41.76 6.82
N CYS A 347 15.88 40.64 6.10
CA CYS A 347 17.17 39.97 5.96
C CYS A 347 18.23 40.89 5.34
N ALA A 348 17.87 41.72 4.36
CA ALA A 348 18.78 42.69 3.76
C ALA A 348 19.28 43.72 4.78
N ARG A 349 18.46 44.13 5.76
CA ARG A 349 18.89 45.04 6.85
C ARG A 349 19.97 44.41 7.74
N PHE A 350 20.04 43.09 7.80
CA PHE A 350 21.06 42.31 8.51
C PHE A 350 22.19 41.81 7.59
N GLY A 351 22.25 42.28 6.34
CA GLY A 351 23.26 41.85 5.37
C GLY A 351 23.13 40.38 4.94
N HIS A 352 21.94 39.78 5.12
CA HIS A 352 21.64 38.41 4.70
C HIS A 352 20.76 38.42 3.45
N ASN A 353 21.16 37.69 2.42
CA ASN A 353 20.35 37.53 1.21
C ASN A 353 19.54 36.24 1.33
N LEU A 354 18.23 36.37 1.56
CA LEU A 354 17.34 35.25 1.76
C LEU A 354 17.02 34.56 0.43
N SER A 355 17.36 33.28 0.30
CA SER A 355 16.96 32.47 -0.86
C SER A 355 15.55 31.89 -0.72
N ASP A 356 14.91 31.56 -1.85
CA ASP A 356 13.61 30.87 -1.87
C ASP A 356 13.63 29.55 -1.07
N GLU A 357 14.72 28.78 -1.17
CA GLU A 357 14.87 27.53 -0.43
C GLU A 357 14.96 27.75 1.08
N GLU A 358 15.75 28.74 1.52
CA GLU A 358 15.84 29.10 2.94
C GLU A 358 14.49 29.59 3.45
N PHE A 359 13.80 30.46 2.71
CA PHE A 359 12.48 30.94 3.06
C PHE A 359 11.48 29.80 3.25
N LYS A 360 11.37 28.91 2.26
CA LYS A 360 10.45 27.75 2.29
C LYS A 360 10.73 26.79 3.44
N LYS A 361 12.00 26.54 3.77
CA LYS A 361 12.40 25.55 4.81
C LYS A 361 12.43 26.12 6.22
N ILE A 362 12.80 27.40 6.36
CA ILE A 362 13.11 28.01 7.66
C ILE A 362 12.00 28.95 8.12
N VAL A 363 11.41 29.71 7.21
CA VAL A 363 10.54 30.84 7.53
C VAL A 363 9.07 30.49 7.37
N PHE A 364 8.68 29.96 6.22
CA PHE A 364 7.28 29.80 5.86
C PHE A 364 6.56 28.76 6.73
N GLY A 365 5.35 29.08 7.19
CA GLY A 365 4.55 28.26 8.10
C GLY A 365 4.94 28.33 9.59
N ARG A 366 5.96 29.10 9.96
CA ARG A 366 6.39 29.31 11.36
C ARG A 366 6.05 30.71 11.87
N ARG A 367 6.16 30.91 13.18
CA ARG A 367 6.01 32.23 13.79
C ARG A 367 7.22 33.10 13.48
N GLY A 368 7.01 34.41 13.33
CA GLY A 368 8.08 35.31 12.93
C GLY A 368 9.30 35.29 13.84
N LYS A 369 9.07 35.25 15.16
CA LYS A 369 10.12 35.11 16.18
C LYS A 369 10.96 33.83 16.00
N GLU A 370 10.32 32.69 15.79
CA GLU A 370 10.99 31.39 15.65
C GLU A 370 11.85 31.38 14.39
N SER A 371 11.32 31.93 13.28
CA SER A 371 12.04 32.09 12.02
C SER A 371 13.26 33.01 12.17
N ALA A 372 13.11 34.15 12.87
CA ALA A 372 14.20 35.09 13.12
C ALA A 372 15.34 34.45 13.91
N LYS A 373 15.03 33.68 14.97
CA LYS A 373 16.03 32.97 15.76
C LYS A 373 16.85 32.00 14.94
N ILE A 374 16.23 31.30 13.99
CA ILE A 374 16.92 30.31 13.17
C ILE A 374 17.76 30.98 12.07
N LEU A 375 17.23 32.01 11.42
CA LEU A 375 17.95 32.74 10.36
C LEU A 375 19.19 33.49 10.90
N PHE A 376 19.08 34.04 12.11
CA PHE A 376 20.12 34.87 12.72
C PHE A 376 20.68 34.23 13.99
N ASP A 377 20.77 32.90 14.01
CA ASP A 377 21.23 32.15 15.18
C ASP A 377 22.58 32.67 15.70
N GLY A 378 22.64 32.87 17.02
CA GLY A 378 23.79 33.45 17.72
C GLY A 378 24.10 34.93 17.42
N LYS A 379 23.29 35.64 16.61
CA LYS A 379 23.52 37.05 16.23
C LYS A 379 22.52 38.04 16.81
N ILE A 380 21.40 37.55 17.33
CA ILE A 380 20.32 38.39 17.87
C ILE A 380 19.89 37.86 19.24
N THR A 381 19.37 38.77 20.07
CA THR A 381 18.75 38.48 21.35
C THR A 381 17.30 38.01 21.18
N GLU A 382 16.72 37.50 22.27
CA GLU A 382 15.30 37.10 22.32
C GLU A 382 14.36 38.25 21.98
N GLU A 383 14.69 39.46 22.45
CA GLU A 383 13.91 40.69 22.22
C GLU A 383 14.04 41.17 20.78
N GLU A 384 15.24 41.13 20.20
CA GLU A 384 15.44 41.45 18.79
C GLU A 384 14.69 40.48 17.87
N ALA A 385 14.65 39.18 18.19
CA ALA A 385 13.88 38.21 17.43
C ALA A 385 12.37 38.50 17.45
N GLU A 386 11.83 38.95 18.59
CA GLU A 386 10.43 39.38 18.72
C GLU A 386 10.17 40.63 17.86
N ASN A 387 11.04 41.64 17.98
CA ASN A 387 10.92 42.90 17.22
C ASN A 387 11.00 42.66 15.71
N ILE A 388 11.88 41.76 15.26
CA ILE A 388 11.96 41.33 13.86
C ILE A 388 10.63 40.76 13.41
N GLY A 389 10.04 39.85 14.19
CA GLY A 389 8.73 39.24 13.90
C GLY A 389 7.62 40.30 13.70
N VAL A 390 7.52 41.24 14.63
CA VAL A 390 6.54 42.34 14.56
C VAL A 390 6.75 43.21 13.32
N GLU A 391 8.00 43.53 13.00
CA GLU A 391 8.36 44.39 11.87
C GLU A 391 8.11 43.71 10.52
N VAL A 392 8.45 42.43 10.35
CA VAL A 392 8.15 41.70 9.09
C VAL A 392 6.65 41.60 8.86
N ASP A 393 5.85 41.41 9.91
CA ASP A 393 4.39 41.40 9.82
C ASP A 393 3.83 42.78 9.46
N ARG A 394 4.44 43.87 9.96
CA ARG A 394 4.09 45.24 9.56
C ARG A 394 4.36 45.48 8.07
N ILE A 395 5.56 45.13 7.60
CA ILE A 395 5.94 45.27 6.20
C ILE A 395 5.01 44.43 5.31
N PHE A 396 4.73 43.18 5.72
CA PHE A 396 3.77 42.31 5.03
C PHE A 396 2.42 42.99 4.82
N ARG A 397 1.83 43.57 5.89
CA ARG A 397 0.54 44.25 5.79
C ARG A 397 0.61 45.43 4.80
N GLU A 398 1.67 46.22 4.81
CA GLU A 398 1.81 47.38 3.92
C GLU A 398 1.89 46.98 2.44
N ILE A 399 2.60 45.90 2.12
CA ILE A 399 2.79 45.47 0.74
C ILE A 399 1.61 44.66 0.19
N ALA A 400 0.91 43.93 1.07
CA ALA A 400 -0.16 42.99 0.73
C ALA A 400 -1.53 43.66 0.55
N VAL A 401 -1.83 44.72 1.31
CA VAL A 401 -3.11 45.44 1.26
C VAL A 401 -3.52 45.78 -0.18
N GLY A 402 -4.73 45.37 -0.56
CA GLY A 402 -5.35 45.61 -1.87
C GLY A 402 -4.83 44.71 -3.01
N LYS A 403 -4.03 43.68 -2.69
CA LYS A 403 -3.45 42.74 -3.66
C LYS A 403 -3.67 41.28 -3.30
N LEU A 404 -4.32 40.97 -2.18
CA LEU A 404 -4.54 39.61 -1.73
C LEU A 404 -5.54 38.89 -2.64
N ARG A 405 -5.35 37.58 -2.79
CA ARG A 405 -6.25 36.69 -3.51
C ARG A 405 -6.47 35.42 -2.71
N ALA A 406 -7.66 34.86 -2.81
CA ALA A 406 -7.91 33.51 -2.30
C ALA A 406 -7.26 32.48 -3.22
N VAL A 407 -6.82 31.36 -2.66
CA VAL A 407 -6.32 30.22 -3.45
C VAL A 407 -7.46 29.63 -4.28
N ASP A 408 -7.17 29.25 -5.52
CA ASP A 408 -8.16 28.80 -6.49
C ASP A 408 -9.06 27.67 -5.94
N GLY A 409 -10.36 27.94 -5.91
CA GLY A 409 -11.40 27.01 -5.50
C GLY A 409 -11.60 26.85 -3.98
N VAL A 410 -10.77 27.49 -3.14
CA VAL A 410 -10.79 27.23 -1.68
C VAL A 410 -12.13 27.62 -1.04
N ILE A 411 -12.68 28.77 -1.43
CA ILE A 411 -13.94 29.28 -0.89
C ILE A 411 -15.10 28.36 -1.30
N GLU A 412 -15.19 28.00 -2.58
CA GLU A 412 -16.22 27.06 -3.09
C GLU A 412 -16.12 25.70 -2.38
N PHE A 413 -14.90 25.21 -2.17
CA PHE A 413 -14.68 23.95 -1.49
C PHE A 413 -15.09 24.01 -0.02
N ILE A 414 -14.73 25.06 0.72
CA ILE A 414 -15.15 25.24 2.12
C ILE A 414 -16.68 25.30 2.22
N LEU A 415 -17.36 26.03 1.33
CA LEU A 415 -18.82 26.06 1.29
C LEU A 415 -19.41 24.67 1.01
N THR A 416 -18.84 23.94 0.06
CA THR A 416 -19.23 22.55 -0.25
C THR A 416 -19.09 21.64 0.97
N LEU A 417 -18.03 21.80 1.77
CA LEU A 417 -17.85 21.06 3.02
C LEU A 417 -18.97 21.35 4.03
N LYS A 418 -19.29 22.64 4.23
CA LYS A 418 -20.35 23.06 5.16
C LYS A 418 -21.73 22.54 4.74
N GLU A 419 -22.03 22.56 3.44
CA GLU A 419 -23.26 21.98 2.88
C GLU A 419 -23.39 20.47 3.16
N ASN A 420 -22.25 19.76 3.29
CA ASN A 420 -22.19 18.35 3.64
C ASN A 420 -22.04 18.10 5.16
N GLY A 421 -22.24 19.14 5.99
CA GLY A 421 -22.22 19.02 7.45
C GLY A 421 -20.82 18.82 8.05
N ILE A 422 -19.77 19.11 7.28
CA ILE A 422 -18.39 19.10 7.77
C ILE A 422 -18.11 20.43 8.47
N LYS A 423 -17.56 20.35 9.69
CA LYS A 423 -17.14 21.54 10.42
C LYS A 423 -15.79 22.04 9.90
N THR A 424 -15.63 23.35 9.87
CA THR A 424 -14.50 24.02 9.22
C THR A 424 -13.78 24.92 10.21
N GLY A 425 -12.47 24.78 10.32
CA GLY A 425 -11.64 25.60 11.19
C GLY A 425 -10.47 26.22 10.46
N LEU A 426 -10.04 27.40 10.89
CA LEU A 426 -8.78 27.99 10.49
C LEU A 426 -7.75 27.83 11.62
N ALA A 427 -6.53 27.39 11.30
CA ALA A 427 -5.43 27.24 12.25
C ALA A 427 -4.13 27.79 11.65
N THR A 428 -3.70 28.98 12.09
CA THR A 428 -2.56 29.71 11.49
C THR A 428 -1.52 30.18 12.52
N SER A 429 -0.25 30.22 12.09
CA SER A 429 0.84 30.86 12.84
C SER A 429 0.82 32.40 12.75
N ALA A 430 -0.07 32.98 11.95
CA ALA A 430 -0.19 34.43 11.80
C ALA A 430 -0.75 35.12 13.07
N PRO A 431 -0.35 36.38 13.33
CA PRO A 431 -0.97 37.21 14.35
C PRO A 431 -2.37 37.68 13.93
N ASP A 432 -3.20 38.09 14.91
CA ASP A 432 -4.59 38.51 14.69
C ASP A 432 -4.74 39.60 13.65
N GLU A 433 -3.80 40.55 13.59
CA GLU A 433 -3.84 41.68 12.67
C GLU A 433 -3.71 41.24 11.22
N ASN A 434 -2.87 40.23 10.95
CA ASN A 434 -2.73 39.65 9.61
C ASN A 434 -3.98 38.85 9.24
N VAL A 435 -4.52 38.07 10.19
CA VAL A 435 -5.78 37.34 9.99
C VAL A 435 -6.91 38.30 9.65
N LYS A 436 -7.05 39.39 10.41
CA LYS A 436 -8.08 40.41 10.18
C LYS A 436 -7.95 41.05 8.80
N LEU A 437 -6.75 41.48 8.41
CA LEU A 437 -6.50 42.04 7.09
C LEU A 437 -6.96 41.09 5.98
N ILE A 438 -6.53 39.83 6.03
CA ILE A 438 -6.85 38.82 5.01
C ILE A 438 -8.36 38.55 4.99
N PHE A 439 -9.01 38.48 6.15
CA PHE A 439 -10.45 38.25 6.26
C PHE A 439 -11.28 39.40 5.68
N ASP A 440 -10.88 40.64 5.97
CA ASP A 440 -11.55 41.85 5.47
C ASP A 440 -11.42 41.94 3.94
N GLU A 441 -10.22 41.71 3.40
CA GLU A 441 -9.97 41.85 1.96
C GLU A 441 -10.58 40.72 1.12
N LEU A 442 -10.57 39.49 1.64
CA LEU A 442 -11.09 38.31 0.94
C LEU A 442 -12.53 37.95 1.33
N ASN A 443 -13.18 38.75 2.18
CA ASN A 443 -14.55 38.52 2.68
C ASN A 443 -14.74 37.13 3.33
N LEU A 444 -13.84 36.72 4.21
CA LEU A 444 -13.84 35.38 4.83
C LEU A 444 -14.64 35.31 6.14
N HIS A 445 -15.26 36.41 6.58
CA HIS A 445 -16.04 36.48 7.81
C HIS A 445 -17.22 35.50 7.78
N GLY A 446 -17.32 34.65 8.81
CA GLY A 446 -18.35 33.60 8.91
C GLY A 446 -18.08 32.34 8.08
N LEU A 447 -16.97 32.29 7.34
CA LEU A 447 -16.60 31.12 6.55
C LEU A 447 -16.20 29.94 7.44
N PHE A 448 -15.45 30.17 8.50
CA PHE A 448 -14.99 29.15 9.45
C PHE A 448 -15.83 29.15 10.74
N ASP A 449 -16.04 27.96 11.31
CA ASP A 449 -16.74 27.78 12.58
C ASP A 449 -15.86 28.19 13.77
N ILE A 450 -14.53 28.05 13.62
CA ILE A 450 -13.52 28.48 14.60
C ILE A 450 -12.30 29.06 13.89
N VAL A 451 -11.58 29.93 14.61
CA VAL A 451 -10.26 30.44 14.21
C VAL A 451 -9.30 30.24 15.39
N VAL A 452 -8.13 29.68 15.10
CA VAL A 452 -7.00 29.51 16.02
C VAL A 452 -5.79 30.19 15.41
N THR A 453 -5.13 31.03 16.20
CA THR A 453 -4.01 31.87 15.80
C THR A 453 -2.77 31.54 16.65
N SER A 454 -1.64 32.18 16.36
CA SER A 454 -0.40 31.98 17.13
C SER A 454 -0.54 32.31 18.62
N LYS A 455 -1.42 33.26 18.99
CA LYS A 455 -1.61 33.63 20.40
C LYS A 455 -2.32 32.56 21.23
N ASP A 456 -3.06 31.66 20.57
CA ASP A 456 -3.93 30.69 21.23
C ASP A 456 -3.17 29.46 21.74
N VAL A 457 -1.92 29.28 21.30
CA VAL A 457 -1.12 28.10 21.64
C VAL A 457 0.28 28.44 22.10
N LYS A 458 0.81 27.61 23.00
CA LYS A 458 2.12 27.83 23.60
C LYS A 458 3.26 27.59 22.61
N HIS A 459 3.20 26.51 21.84
CA HIS A 459 4.24 26.14 20.89
C HIS A 459 3.74 26.28 19.45
N GLY A 460 4.54 26.93 18.57
CA GLY A 460 4.25 27.04 17.15
C GLY A 460 4.50 25.76 16.37
N LYS A 461 4.07 25.73 15.10
CA LYS A 461 4.42 24.65 14.15
C LYS A 461 5.95 24.51 14.11
N PRO A 462 6.53 23.28 14.20
CA PRO A 462 5.92 21.98 13.91
C PRO A 462 5.30 21.25 15.11
N ALA A 463 5.16 21.90 16.27
CA ALA A 463 4.43 21.31 17.39
C ALA A 463 2.93 21.14 17.02
N PRO A 464 2.24 20.11 17.51
CA PRO A 464 0.86 19.79 17.11
C PRO A 464 -0.20 20.68 17.76
N ASP A 465 0.19 21.53 18.73
CA ASP A 465 -0.69 22.28 19.62
C ASP A 465 -1.82 23.00 18.88
N ILE A 466 -1.53 23.65 17.75
CA ILE A 466 -2.51 24.45 16.99
C ILE A 466 -3.62 23.61 16.38
N PHE A 467 -3.28 22.45 15.80
CA PHE A 467 -4.26 21.56 15.20
C PHE A 467 -5.04 20.79 16.25
N ILE A 468 -4.38 20.37 17.34
CA ILE A 468 -5.07 19.76 18.49
C ILE A 468 -6.14 20.72 19.02
N LEU A 469 -5.76 21.96 19.33
CA LEU A 469 -6.71 22.96 19.83
C LEU A 469 -7.84 23.25 18.84
N ALA A 470 -7.54 23.33 17.54
CA ALA A 470 -8.56 23.48 16.51
C ALA A 470 -9.56 22.32 16.52
N SER A 471 -9.08 21.07 16.58
CA SER A 471 -9.97 19.89 16.64
C SER A 471 -10.81 19.82 17.90
N GLU A 472 -10.25 20.22 19.05
CA GLU A 472 -10.96 20.30 20.33
C GLU A 472 -12.09 21.33 20.28
N LYS A 473 -11.81 22.54 19.77
CA LYS A 473 -12.81 23.60 19.60
C LYS A 473 -13.92 23.19 18.61
N LEU A 474 -13.59 22.39 17.59
CA LEU A 474 -14.58 21.82 16.68
C LEU A 474 -15.35 20.63 17.27
N GLY A 475 -14.88 20.02 18.36
CA GLY A 475 -15.44 18.82 18.97
C GLY A 475 -15.26 17.56 18.10
N CYS A 476 -14.11 17.45 17.43
CA CYS A 476 -13.73 16.30 16.59
C CYS A 476 -12.53 15.57 17.19
N LYS A 477 -12.45 14.25 16.98
CA LYS A 477 -11.21 13.53 17.24
C LYS A 477 -10.19 13.81 16.13
N PRO A 478 -8.87 13.74 16.39
CA PRO A 478 -7.88 14.01 15.36
C PRO A 478 -8.01 13.14 14.10
N ARG A 479 -8.31 11.85 14.26
CA ARG A 479 -8.54 10.93 13.12
C ARG A 479 -9.80 11.21 12.30
N GLU A 480 -10.67 12.10 12.77
CA GLU A 480 -11.84 12.59 12.04
C GLU A 480 -11.56 13.92 11.33
N CYS A 481 -10.34 14.43 11.45
CA CYS A 481 -9.90 15.69 10.88
C CYS A 481 -9.03 15.49 9.63
N ILE A 482 -9.25 16.36 8.65
CA ILE A 482 -8.37 16.55 7.50
C ILE A 482 -7.78 17.95 7.59
N VAL A 483 -6.46 18.05 7.51
CA VAL A 483 -5.72 19.33 7.51
C VAL A 483 -5.26 19.66 6.10
N PHE A 484 -5.51 20.88 5.65
CA PHE A 484 -4.96 21.44 4.42
C PHE A 484 -3.82 22.37 4.76
N GLU A 485 -2.63 22.07 4.24
CA GLU A 485 -1.42 22.81 4.54
C GLU A 485 -0.42 22.82 3.37
N ASP A 486 0.37 23.86 3.23
CA ASP A 486 1.35 24.02 2.15
C ASP A 486 2.82 24.09 2.63
N SER A 487 3.05 24.17 3.94
CA SER A 487 4.39 24.24 4.54
C SER A 487 4.87 22.90 5.14
N ILE A 488 6.19 22.66 5.15
CA ILE A 488 6.78 21.48 5.81
C ILE A 488 6.45 21.46 7.31
N ALA A 489 6.60 22.61 7.98
CA ALA A 489 6.40 22.72 9.42
C ALA A 489 4.94 22.41 9.81
N GLY A 490 3.98 22.92 9.05
CA GLY A 490 2.57 22.63 9.31
C GLY A 490 2.17 21.20 8.95
N LEU A 491 2.68 20.61 7.87
CA LEU A 491 2.41 19.21 7.56
C LEU A 491 2.94 18.29 8.67
N ILE A 492 4.16 18.53 9.16
CA ILE A 492 4.70 17.80 10.31
C ILE A 492 3.81 17.99 11.55
N SER A 493 3.36 19.21 11.82
CA SER A 493 2.44 19.51 12.93
C SER A 493 1.13 18.72 12.83
N ALA A 494 0.53 18.65 11.63
CA ALA A 494 -0.68 17.87 11.39
C ALA A 494 -0.47 16.36 11.59
N LYS A 495 0.66 15.82 11.11
CA LYS A 495 1.01 14.40 11.31
C LYS A 495 1.28 14.09 12.79
N ASN A 496 1.96 14.98 13.51
CA ASN A 496 2.19 14.87 14.95
C ASN A 496 0.87 14.92 15.76
N ALA A 497 -0.16 15.56 15.22
CA ALA A 497 -1.50 15.57 15.79
C ALA A 497 -2.33 14.29 15.47
N ASP A 498 -1.78 13.29 14.76
CA ASP A 498 -2.48 12.08 14.29
C ASP A 498 -3.66 12.38 13.33
N MET A 499 -3.52 13.44 12.52
CA MET A 499 -4.49 13.85 11.51
C MET A 499 -4.07 13.45 10.09
N PHE A 500 -5.03 13.40 9.18
CA PHE A 500 -4.74 13.31 7.74
C PHE A 500 -4.29 14.68 7.23
N ALA A 501 -3.21 14.72 6.46
CA ALA A 501 -2.62 15.96 5.97
C ALA A 501 -2.60 15.99 4.43
N ILE A 502 -3.11 17.09 3.88
CA ILE A 502 -3.16 17.35 2.44
C ILE A 502 -2.24 18.53 2.15
N GLY A 503 -1.22 18.27 1.33
CA GLY A 503 -0.31 19.28 0.81
C GLY A 503 -0.97 20.12 -0.28
N VAL A 504 -0.99 21.44 -0.16
CA VAL A 504 -1.41 22.34 -1.24
C VAL A 504 -0.17 22.87 -1.97
N GLU A 505 -0.09 22.69 -3.30
CA GLU A 505 1.11 22.98 -4.11
C GLU A 505 1.30 24.47 -4.45
N THR A 506 0.94 25.36 -3.53
CA THR A 506 1.05 26.83 -3.65
C THR A 506 2.43 27.34 -3.26
N THR A 507 3.04 26.76 -2.22
CA THR A 507 4.39 27.14 -1.75
C THR A 507 5.46 26.11 -2.14
N LEU A 508 5.14 24.83 -1.97
CA LEU A 508 6.05 23.70 -2.23
C LEU A 508 5.52 22.87 -3.39
N ASP A 509 6.41 22.23 -4.13
CA ASP A 509 5.97 21.32 -5.19
C ASP A 509 5.55 19.95 -4.65
N LYS A 510 4.90 19.15 -5.53
CA LYS A 510 4.47 17.77 -5.22
C LYS A 510 5.57 16.89 -4.63
N ASN A 511 6.81 17.00 -5.12
CA ASN A 511 7.92 16.14 -4.69
C ASN A 511 8.43 16.52 -3.30
N GLU A 512 8.32 17.80 -2.95
CA GLU A 512 8.61 18.28 -1.60
C GLU A 512 7.52 17.84 -0.61
N LEU A 513 6.24 18.03 -0.97
CA LEU A 513 5.09 17.76 -0.10
C LEU A 513 4.85 16.28 0.19
N ILE A 514 5.06 15.39 -0.79
CA ILE A 514 4.74 13.94 -0.67
C ILE A 514 5.53 13.22 0.45
N ASN A 515 6.58 13.85 0.97
CA ASN A 515 7.34 13.32 2.10
C ASN A 515 6.67 13.59 3.45
N TYR A 516 5.78 14.59 3.53
CA TYR A 516 5.18 15.10 4.77
C TYR A 516 3.65 15.02 4.76
N ALA A 517 3.02 15.06 3.58
CA ALA A 517 1.59 14.93 3.40
C ALA A 517 1.17 13.50 3.03
N ASP A 518 -0.09 13.15 3.31
CA ASP A 518 -0.69 11.88 2.88
C ASP A 518 -1.02 11.91 1.38
N ILE A 519 -1.45 13.08 0.88
CA ILE A 519 -1.63 13.39 -0.55
C ILE A 519 -1.23 14.86 -0.81
N SER A 520 -1.01 15.24 -2.07
CA SER A 520 -0.92 16.64 -2.48
C SER A 520 -1.98 16.96 -3.54
N ILE A 521 -2.36 18.22 -3.62
CA ILE A 521 -3.25 18.79 -4.63
C ILE A 521 -2.63 20.07 -5.19
N LYS A 522 -2.89 20.38 -6.45
CA LYS A 522 -2.47 21.65 -7.04
C LYS A 522 -3.13 22.84 -6.37
N ASN A 523 -4.45 22.73 -6.20
CA ASN A 523 -5.32 23.67 -5.52
C ASN A 523 -6.68 22.99 -5.29
N PHE A 524 -7.66 23.73 -4.77
CA PHE A 524 -8.96 23.17 -4.42
C PHE A 524 -9.86 22.92 -5.64
N SER A 525 -9.58 23.55 -6.79
CA SER A 525 -10.28 23.25 -8.05
C SER A 525 -10.08 21.79 -8.47
N GLU A 526 -8.89 21.23 -8.23
CA GLU A 526 -8.62 19.81 -8.48
C GLU A 526 -9.57 18.90 -7.67
N ILE A 527 -9.82 19.21 -6.40
CA ILE A 527 -10.74 18.42 -5.57
C ILE A 527 -12.16 18.53 -6.12
N LEU A 528 -12.61 19.74 -6.46
CA LEU A 528 -13.96 20.00 -7.00
C LEU A 528 -14.19 19.27 -8.33
N GLU A 529 -13.18 19.20 -9.19
CA GLU A 529 -13.24 18.41 -10.44
C GLU A 529 -13.36 16.91 -10.15
N ASN A 530 -12.55 16.38 -9.22
CA ASN A 530 -12.62 14.98 -8.83
C ASN A 530 -13.96 14.61 -8.17
N LEU A 531 -14.56 15.52 -7.38
CA LEU A 531 -15.91 15.35 -6.83
C LEU A 531 -16.97 15.21 -7.94
N LYS A 532 -16.89 16.06 -8.98
CA LYS A 532 -17.79 15.99 -10.14
C LYS A 532 -17.63 14.67 -10.90
N LEU A 533 -16.41 14.18 -11.07
CA LEU A 533 -16.13 12.90 -11.71
C LEU A 533 -16.65 11.72 -10.88
N ASN A 534 -16.41 11.73 -9.56
CA ASN A 534 -16.87 10.67 -8.65
C ASN A 534 -18.40 10.53 -8.66
N LYS A 535 -19.12 11.66 -8.69
CA LYS A 535 -20.58 11.66 -8.79
C LYS A 535 -21.07 10.97 -10.07
N LYS A 536 -20.48 11.30 -11.23
CA LYS A 536 -20.83 10.65 -12.51
C LYS A 536 -20.60 9.14 -12.49
N VAL A 537 -19.53 8.67 -11.85
CA VAL A 537 -19.23 7.23 -11.75
C VAL A 537 -20.26 6.53 -10.86
N LYS A 538 -20.64 7.12 -9.73
CA LYS A 538 -21.70 6.58 -8.86
C LYS A 538 -23.03 6.50 -9.61
N ASP A 539 -23.43 7.58 -10.29
CA ASP A 539 -24.69 7.64 -11.04
C ASP A 539 -24.73 6.62 -12.21
N ALA A 540 -23.57 6.25 -12.77
CA ALA A 540 -23.47 5.24 -13.82
C ALA A 540 -23.43 3.78 -13.31
N THR A 541 -23.23 3.58 -12.00
CA THR A 541 -23.08 2.26 -11.37
C THR A 541 -24.21 1.91 -10.40
N SER A 542 -25.03 2.90 -10.02
CA SER A 542 -26.36 2.74 -9.40
C SER A 542 -27.42 2.47 -10.45
#